data_AF-A0A7X1XSK0-F1
#
_entry.id   AF-A0A7X1XSK0-F1
#
_cell.length_a   1.000
_cell.length_b   1.000
_cell.length_c   1.000
_cell.angle_alpha   90.00
_cell.angle_beta   90.00
_cell.angle_gamma   90.00
#
_symmetry.space_group_name_H-M   'P 1'
#
loop_
_entity.id
_entity.type
_entity.pdbx_description
1 polymer ?
#
loop_
_entity_poly.entity_id
_entity_poly.type
_entity_poly.pdbx_seq_one_letter_code
_entity_poly.pdbx_strand_id
1 'polypeptide(L)'
;MGATAINQIGTVAAGVTNLAAGTVAGFNGTAASTLSVTAAAAAATAAVSLTNVAEAATLEVSAAAGGVLNSVTVSGTRVDATPATPIDDLDLTVTAGKDVESLSINTSINSKLTVTNAGGKVLSTVDASASTGNIDLDTEALLDSVATVKTGSGADKVGLATSLNTTVKAASVSTGAGNDTINVEAVVGTPAAGQTVTVDAGEGDDVIQLALKAGIGYNVAAGAGDDTVVIAGTVKTTDKIDGGAGTDTVSLALADPKTLVADDYIVFNKVLTNFETLQLTGSAATMDASQLGAGYTTIDLATDSKVINVGAQTLVAHGDLTAEANGVVFNTADVEASGVKTYAGSLSITEDAAGTVTAFANSVALSVKAGTAAVASTLAGDVQTAAVSLVNSVDSATAPIADTIASVTVGALVGGTGIAGLTSLTLSGNGSATVFNGANDKLVTVDASNLGGVYTQGVNKGAAIAGLTYTSANTAAETIKLGAGQDNITLGASTYGKVDVVTGLNLVASAADAKVVDATKSDILHINGVDLSTTGALGFTTTQTDLDLALKDAAAYANTKTTDVAFHMGGNTYVLHDAGTLGGIDAADTVVKISGQVNLDLLASSLVA
;
A
#
# COMPACT_ATOMS: atom_id res chain seq x y z
N MET A 1 -1.29 57.55 29.60
CA MET A 1 -1.25 56.08 29.48
C MET A 1 -2.26 55.70 28.41
N GLY A 2 -1.81 55.04 27.34
CA GLY A 2 -2.72 54.55 26.30
C GLY A 2 -3.53 53.34 26.78
N ALA A 3 -4.62 53.01 26.08
CA ALA A 3 -5.35 51.77 26.33
C ALA A 3 -4.45 50.57 26.01
N THR A 4 -4.49 49.52 26.83
CA THR A 4 -3.76 48.26 26.57
C THR A 4 -4.57 47.28 25.74
N ALA A 5 -5.91 47.44 25.71
CA ALA A 5 -6.81 46.66 24.88
C ALA A 5 -8.02 47.50 24.43
N ILE A 6 -8.56 47.20 23.25
CA ILE A 6 -9.79 47.76 22.70
C ILE A 6 -10.71 46.58 22.35
N ASN A 7 -11.80 46.41 23.13
CA ASN A 7 -12.69 45.25 22.99
C ASN A 7 -13.98 45.61 22.25
N GLN A 8 -14.22 44.92 21.16
CA GLN A 8 -15.48 44.90 20.41
C GLN A 8 -16.36 43.77 20.94
N ILE A 9 -17.59 44.08 21.35
CA ILE A 9 -18.52 43.12 21.98
C ILE A 9 -19.88 43.17 21.28
N GLY A 10 -20.47 42.01 20.99
CA GLY A 10 -21.83 41.89 20.45
C GLY A 10 -21.95 42.15 18.95
N THR A 11 -23.13 42.53 18.47
CA THR A 11 -23.53 42.35 17.04
C THR A 11 -23.14 43.48 16.08
N VAL A 12 -22.44 44.54 16.53
CA VAL A 12 -22.37 45.81 15.77
C VAL A 12 -20.95 46.21 15.34
N ALA A 13 -19.91 45.57 15.87
CA ALA A 13 -18.54 46.03 15.69
C ALA A 13 -17.74 45.16 14.72
N ALA A 14 -17.30 45.78 13.60
CA ALA A 14 -16.58 45.13 12.51
C ALA A 14 -15.17 45.70 12.26
N GLY A 15 -14.73 46.72 13.01
CA GLY A 15 -13.44 47.37 12.75
C GLY A 15 -12.79 48.11 13.92
N VAL A 16 -11.47 48.02 14.00
CA VAL A 16 -10.61 48.80 14.90
C VAL A 16 -9.60 49.58 14.06
N THR A 17 -9.71 50.90 14.03
CA THR A 17 -8.80 51.76 13.25
C THR A 17 -7.81 52.51 14.12
N ASN A 18 -6.62 52.82 13.58
CA ASN A 18 -5.53 53.50 14.29
C ASN A 18 -5.08 52.74 15.55
N LEU A 19 -5.00 51.40 15.48
CA LEU A 19 -4.49 50.59 16.57
C LEU A 19 -3.03 50.97 16.85
N ALA A 20 -2.75 51.41 18.07
CA ALA A 20 -1.40 51.76 18.50
C ALA A 20 -0.58 50.49 18.78
N ALA A 21 0.74 50.56 18.58
CA ALA A 21 1.65 49.48 18.96
C ALA A 21 1.50 49.12 20.44
N GLY A 22 1.50 47.82 20.75
CA GLY A 22 1.30 47.30 22.11
C GLY A 22 -0.15 47.33 22.63
N THR A 23 -1.12 47.75 21.80
CA THR A 23 -2.56 47.64 22.10
C THR A 23 -3.13 46.40 21.43
N VAL A 24 -3.99 45.65 22.12
CA VAL A 24 -4.68 44.48 21.55
C VAL A 24 -6.08 44.86 21.09
N ALA A 25 -6.44 44.52 19.86
CA ALA A 25 -7.82 44.55 19.38
C ALA A 25 -8.53 43.24 19.76
N GLY A 26 -9.49 43.31 20.69
CA GLY A 26 -10.29 42.17 21.12
C GLY A 26 -11.64 42.10 20.39
N PHE A 27 -12.03 40.92 19.89
CA PHE A 27 -13.35 40.66 19.32
C PHE A 27 -14.03 39.54 20.11
N ASN A 28 -15.03 39.91 20.92
CA ASN A 28 -15.60 39.04 21.95
C ASN A 28 -17.09 38.78 21.68
N GLY A 29 -17.43 37.59 21.21
CA GLY A 29 -18.82 37.19 20.91
C GLY A 29 -19.46 38.07 19.84
N THR A 30 -18.69 38.47 18.83
CA THR A 30 -19.19 39.28 17.71
C THR A 30 -19.90 38.40 16.68
N ALA A 31 -20.97 38.95 16.09
CA ALA A 31 -21.72 38.32 14.99
C ALA A 31 -21.33 38.88 13.61
N ALA A 32 -20.32 39.75 13.53
CA ALA A 32 -19.84 40.28 12.26
C ALA A 32 -19.16 39.18 11.43
N SER A 33 -19.49 39.11 10.14
CA SER A 33 -18.87 38.17 9.19
C SER A 33 -17.46 38.58 8.78
N THR A 34 -17.09 39.85 8.97
CA THR A 34 -15.77 40.39 8.63
C THR A 34 -15.30 41.29 9.76
N LEU A 35 -14.11 40.99 10.28
CA LEU A 35 -13.42 41.74 11.31
C LEU A 35 -12.25 42.48 10.67
N SER A 36 -12.01 43.72 11.05
CA SER A 36 -10.90 44.50 10.49
C SER A 36 -10.10 45.23 11.57
N VAL A 37 -8.78 45.31 11.36
CA VAL A 37 -7.86 46.05 12.21
C VAL A 37 -6.92 46.86 11.32
N THR A 38 -6.94 48.18 11.44
CA THR A 38 -5.98 49.06 10.78
C THR A 38 -5.00 49.64 11.81
N ALA A 39 -3.73 49.26 11.70
CA ALA A 39 -2.66 49.77 12.55
C ALA A 39 -2.42 51.26 12.28
N ALA A 40 -2.08 52.02 13.34
CA ALA A 40 -1.68 53.41 13.19
C ALA A 40 -0.42 53.52 12.31
N ALA A 41 -0.22 54.64 11.61
CA ALA A 41 0.87 54.78 10.63
C ALA A 41 2.28 54.49 11.20
N ALA A 42 2.54 54.84 12.45
CA ALA A 42 3.82 54.57 13.12
C ALA A 42 3.88 53.22 13.87
N ALA A 43 2.79 52.44 13.88
CA ALA A 43 2.74 51.15 14.56
C ALA A 43 3.31 50.05 13.65
N ALA A 44 4.43 49.48 14.08
CA ALA A 44 5.04 48.32 13.42
C ALA A 44 4.33 47.00 13.74
N THR A 45 3.54 46.97 14.83
CA THR A 45 2.87 45.76 15.34
C THR A 45 1.36 45.95 15.43
N ALA A 46 0.61 44.87 15.18
CA ALA A 46 -0.81 44.75 15.48
C ALA A 46 -1.10 43.43 16.19
N ALA A 47 -1.89 43.46 17.27
CA ALA A 47 -2.29 42.27 18.01
C ALA A 47 -3.82 42.15 18.03
N VAL A 48 -4.33 40.96 17.74
CA VAL A 48 -5.75 40.63 17.70
C VAL A 48 -6.03 39.45 18.63
N SER A 49 -7.12 39.53 19.39
CA SER A 49 -7.62 38.45 20.22
C SER A 49 -9.07 38.16 19.87
N LEU A 50 -9.36 36.93 19.48
CA LEU A 50 -10.70 36.45 19.16
C LEU A 50 -11.22 35.65 20.36
N THR A 51 -12.48 35.86 20.74
CA THR A 51 -13.12 35.07 21.80
C THR A 51 -14.54 34.78 21.40
N ASN A 52 -14.88 33.50 21.23
CA ASN A 52 -16.21 33.06 20.79
C ASN A 52 -16.66 33.73 19.48
N VAL A 53 -15.74 33.87 18.52
CA VAL A 53 -16.03 34.38 17.18
C VAL A 53 -16.48 33.22 16.29
N ALA A 54 -17.54 33.42 15.52
CA ALA A 54 -18.07 32.38 14.62
C ALA A 54 -17.02 31.92 13.58
N GLU A 55 -17.04 30.64 13.22
CA GLU A 55 -16.12 30.03 12.25
C GLU A 55 -16.24 30.57 10.82
N ALA A 56 -17.37 31.18 10.46
CA ALA A 56 -17.55 31.82 9.16
C ALA A 56 -16.97 33.25 9.08
N ALA A 57 -16.46 33.80 10.20
CA ALA A 57 -15.96 35.17 10.23
C ALA A 57 -14.52 35.26 9.69
N THR A 58 -14.25 36.25 8.84
CA THR A 58 -12.92 36.56 8.32
C THR A 58 -12.23 37.68 9.10
N LEU A 59 -10.90 37.78 9.03
CA LEU A 59 -10.11 38.82 9.69
C LEU A 59 -9.15 39.51 8.70
N GLU A 60 -9.25 40.84 8.62
CA GLU A 60 -8.32 41.70 7.88
C GLU A 60 -7.45 42.52 8.84
N VAL A 61 -6.13 42.47 8.68
CA VAL A 61 -5.18 43.30 9.43
C VAL A 61 -4.32 44.10 8.45
N SER A 62 -4.41 45.43 8.48
CA SER A 62 -3.76 46.30 7.51
C SER A 62 -2.96 47.42 8.15
N ALA A 63 -1.91 47.87 7.48
CA ALA A 63 -1.30 49.16 7.79
C ALA A 63 -2.25 50.31 7.39
N ALA A 64 -2.23 51.42 8.15
CA ALA A 64 -2.72 52.68 7.62
C ALA A 64 -1.94 53.08 6.35
N ALA A 65 -2.52 53.94 5.51
CA ALA A 65 -1.85 54.43 4.29
C ALA A 65 -0.47 55.04 4.61
N GLY A 66 0.58 54.50 3.98
CA GLY A 66 1.98 54.88 4.24
C GLY A 66 2.55 54.41 5.59
N GLY A 67 1.84 53.54 6.31
CA GLY A 67 2.25 53.00 7.60
C GLY A 67 3.32 51.93 7.51
N VAL A 68 3.82 51.45 8.65
CA VAL A 68 5.02 50.60 8.77
C VAL A 68 4.76 49.20 9.37
N LEU A 69 3.52 48.70 9.33
CA LEU A 69 3.15 47.41 9.92
C LEU A 69 3.99 46.26 9.33
N ASN A 70 4.74 45.58 10.17
CA ASN A 70 5.59 44.45 9.79
C ASN A 70 5.45 43.24 10.72
N SER A 71 4.54 43.29 11.69
CA SER A 71 4.26 42.17 12.58
C SER A 71 2.80 42.13 13.01
N VAL A 72 2.18 40.97 12.90
CA VAL A 72 0.80 40.69 13.32
C VAL A 72 0.78 39.49 14.26
N THR A 73 -0.01 39.57 15.33
CA THR A 73 -0.30 38.43 16.21
C THR A 73 -1.79 38.23 16.31
N VAL A 74 -2.27 37.01 16.08
CA VAL A 74 -3.68 36.62 16.20
C VAL A 74 -3.78 35.49 17.23
N SER A 75 -4.71 35.59 18.16
CA SER A 75 -4.83 34.63 19.27
C SER A 75 -6.27 34.42 19.68
N GLY A 76 -6.52 33.38 20.47
CA GLY A 76 -7.80 33.16 21.15
C GLY A 76 -8.61 31.99 20.58
N THR A 77 -9.94 32.07 20.63
CA THR A 77 -10.85 30.95 20.31
C THR A 77 -11.96 31.33 19.34
N ARG A 78 -12.33 30.36 18.50
CA ARG A 78 -13.49 30.42 17.59
C ARG A 78 -14.55 29.41 18.03
N VAL A 79 -15.79 29.61 17.58
CA VAL A 79 -16.93 28.75 17.90
C VAL A 79 -17.57 28.23 16.62
N ASP A 80 -17.83 26.94 16.63
CA ASP A 80 -18.57 26.21 15.60
C ASP A 80 -20.08 26.49 15.74
N ALA A 81 -20.72 26.92 14.66
CA ALA A 81 -22.17 27.16 14.64
C ALA A 81 -22.97 25.87 14.38
N THR A 82 -22.32 24.85 13.82
CA THR A 82 -22.86 23.56 13.40
C THR A 82 -21.93 22.39 13.79
N PRO A 83 -22.08 21.80 15.00
CA PRO A 83 -21.16 20.83 15.63
C PRO A 83 -20.84 19.52 14.87
N ALA A 84 -21.27 19.39 13.62
CA ALA A 84 -21.10 18.21 12.79
C ALA A 84 -19.77 18.20 12.00
N THR A 85 -19.04 19.32 11.96
CA THR A 85 -17.76 19.45 11.24
C THR A 85 -16.67 20.01 12.14
N PRO A 86 -15.38 19.77 11.84
CA PRO A 86 -14.31 20.57 12.43
C PRO A 86 -14.52 22.07 12.18
N ILE A 87 -14.01 22.91 13.08
CA ILE A 87 -14.00 24.37 12.89
C ILE A 87 -13.15 24.69 11.65
N ASP A 88 -13.71 25.44 10.71
CA ASP A 88 -12.98 25.92 9.54
C ASP A 88 -11.80 26.82 9.93
N ASP A 89 -10.76 26.85 9.08
CA ASP A 89 -9.62 27.75 9.27
C ASP A 89 -10.07 29.22 9.21
N LEU A 90 -9.33 30.10 9.87
CA LEU A 90 -9.56 31.54 9.82
C LEU A 90 -9.02 32.11 8.50
N ASP A 91 -9.90 32.64 7.65
CA ASP A 91 -9.47 33.49 6.54
C ASP A 91 -8.83 34.79 7.08
N LEU A 92 -7.50 34.81 7.10
CA LEU A 92 -6.68 35.90 7.62
C LEU A 92 -6.00 36.63 6.47
N THR A 93 -6.37 37.88 6.24
CA THR A 93 -5.67 38.76 5.29
C THR A 93 -4.79 39.75 6.04
N VAL A 94 -3.50 39.80 5.68
CA VAL A 94 -2.55 40.76 6.24
C VAL A 94 -1.95 41.64 5.14
N THR A 95 -2.05 42.96 5.30
CA THR A 95 -1.40 43.95 4.42
C THR A 95 -0.23 44.59 5.14
N ALA A 96 0.99 44.25 4.71
CA ALA A 96 2.21 44.87 5.19
C ALA A 96 2.23 46.37 4.89
N GLY A 97 2.93 47.13 5.74
CA GLY A 97 3.15 48.55 5.57
C GLY A 97 4.01 48.89 4.34
N LYS A 98 4.07 50.18 4.02
CA LYS A 98 4.94 50.70 2.98
C LYS A 98 6.41 50.45 3.34
N ASP A 99 7.20 50.07 2.35
CA ASP A 99 8.65 49.85 2.47
C ASP A 99 9.03 48.71 3.45
N VAL A 100 8.12 47.75 3.68
CA VAL A 100 8.35 46.53 4.48
C VAL A 100 8.85 45.39 3.60
N GLU A 101 10.00 44.81 3.96
CA GLU A 101 10.63 43.70 3.22
C GLU A 101 10.38 42.34 3.89
N SER A 102 10.04 42.33 5.19
CA SER A 102 9.73 41.14 5.97
C SER A 102 8.52 41.38 6.85
N LEU A 103 7.56 40.45 6.81
CA LEU A 103 6.32 40.48 7.58
C LEU A 103 6.27 39.26 8.50
N SER A 104 6.17 39.48 9.82
CA SER A 104 5.95 38.42 10.81
C SER A 104 4.46 38.24 11.11
N ILE A 105 3.97 37.00 11.13
CA ILE A 105 2.55 36.69 11.37
C ILE A 105 2.46 35.50 12.30
N ASN A 106 2.09 35.73 13.56
CA ASN A 106 2.02 34.65 14.55
C ASN A 106 0.56 34.40 14.91
N THR A 107 0.06 33.21 14.62
CA THR A 107 -1.32 32.83 14.97
C THR A 107 -1.35 31.54 15.81
N SER A 108 -2.19 31.55 16.83
CA SER A 108 -2.53 30.33 17.61
C SER A 108 -3.80 29.64 17.09
N ILE A 109 -4.35 30.12 15.98
CA ILE A 109 -5.59 29.66 15.36
C ILE A 109 -5.22 29.22 13.95
N ASN A 110 -5.71 28.05 13.54
CA ASN A 110 -5.55 27.58 12.16
C ASN A 110 -6.07 28.64 11.19
N SER A 111 -5.27 28.99 10.19
CA SER A 111 -5.53 30.14 9.35
C SER A 111 -5.19 29.87 7.91
N LYS A 112 -6.12 30.22 7.01
CA LYS A 112 -5.84 30.43 5.60
C LYS A 112 -5.34 31.85 5.42
N LEU A 113 -4.07 31.99 5.08
CA LEU A 113 -3.36 33.25 5.10
C LEU A 113 -3.24 33.84 3.70
N THR A 114 -3.64 35.11 3.55
CA THR A 114 -3.38 35.94 2.37
C THR A 114 -2.49 37.10 2.76
N VAL A 115 -1.35 37.27 2.09
CA VAL A 115 -0.40 38.35 2.37
C VAL A 115 -0.33 39.33 1.22
N THR A 116 -0.47 40.61 1.53
CA THR A 116 -0.36 41.71 0.57
C THR A 116 0.62 42.78 1.06
N ASN A 117 1.07 43.64 0.15
CA ASN A 117 2.02 44.71 0.44
C ASN A 117 1.43 46.07 0.02
N ALA A 118 1.49 47.07 0.90
CA ALA A 118 1.08 48.45 0.59
C ALA A 118 2.02 49.17 -0.40
N GLY A 119 3.13 48.53 -0.79
CA GLY A 119 4.02 48.95 -1.87
C GLY A 119 5.27 49.69 -1.40
N GLY A 120 6.05 50.22 -2.36
CA GLY A 120 7.34 50.83 -2.09
C GLY A 120 8.48 49.82 -2.25
N LYS A 121 8.98 49.23 -1.16
CA LYS A 121 9.88 48.08 -1.23
C LYS A 121 9.13 46.78 -1.46
N VAL A 122 9.85 45.81 -2.00
CA VAL A 122 9.33 44.46 -2.28
C VAL A 122 9.31 43.66 -0.99
N LEU A 123 8.15 43.06 -0.68
CA LEU A 123 8.04 42.08 0.41
C LEU A 123 8.67 40.77 -0.07
N SER A 124 9.75 40.35 0.57
CA SER A 124 10.51 39.15 0.22
C SER A 124 10.43 38.06 1.27
N THR A 125 10.04 38.38 2.51
CA THR A 125 9.92 37.40 3.61
C THR A 125 8.54 37.44 4.25
N VAL A 126 7.93 36.27 4.42
CA VAL A 126 6.82 36.02 5.34
C VAL A 126 7.32 35.07 6.43
N ASP A 127 7.21 35.49 7.69
CA ASP A 127 7.73 34.74 8.85
C ASP A 127 6.61 34.46 9.86
N ALA A 128 6.02 33.27 9.75
CA ALA A 128 5.04 32.73 10.67
C ALA A 128 5.62 31.68 11.62
N SER A 129 6.94 31.69 11.85
CA SER A 129 7.65 30.65 12.61
C SER A 129 7.26 30.53 14.09
N ALA A 130 6.64 31.56 14.67
CA ALA A 130 6.11 31.49 16.03
C ALA A 130 4.62 31.17 16.09
N SER A 131 4.00 30.78 14.97
CA SER A 131 2.63 30.27 14.95
C SER A 131 2.57 28.87 15.57
N THR A 132 1.44 28.58 16.19
CA THR A 132 1.14 27.24 16.75
C THR A 132 -0.14 26.65 16.18
N GLY A 133 -0.94 27.46 15.47
CA GLY A 133 -2.02 26.98 14.63
C GLY A 133 -1.52 26.74 13.21
N ASN A 134 -2.22 25.87 12.48
CA ASN A 134 -1.90 25.55 11.10
C ASN A 134 -1.92 26.80 10.21
N ILE A 135 -0.98 26.89 9.27
CA ILE A 135 -0.90 27.95 8.27
C ILE A 135 -1.15 27.33 6.90
N ASP A 136 -2.26 27.68 6.25
CA ASP A 136 -2.44 27.46 4.82
C ASP A 136 -2.04 28.73 4.06
N LEU A 137 -0.86 28.69 3.43
CA LEU A 137 -0.27 29.72 2.60
C LEU A 137 0.11 29.12 1.24
N ASP A 138 -0.89 28.64 0.50
CA ASP A 138 -0.71 28.07 -0.84
C ASP A 138 -0.20 29.11 -1.87
N THR A 139 0.37 28.61 -2.96
CA THR A 139 0.98 29.33 -4.10
C THR A 139 0.09 30.43 -4.69
N GLU A 140 -1.24 30.27 -4.71
CA GLU A 140 -2.17 31.31 -5.20
C GLU A 140 -2.26 32.53 -4.26
N ALA A 141 -1.93 32.36 -2.97
CA ALA A 141 -2.06 33.40 -1.95
C ALA A 141 -0.75 34.20 -1.71
N LEU A 142 0.35 33.77 -2.33
CA LEU A 142 1.68 34.38 -2.20
C LEU A 142 2.03 35.24 -3.41
N LEU A 143 2.62 36.41 -3.14
CA LEU A 143 3.22 37.23 -4.19
C LEU A 143 4.46 36.50 -4.75
N ASP A 144 4.65 36.54 -6.08
CA ASP A 144 5.82 36.02 -6.80
C ASP A 144 7.17 36.59 -6.32
N SER A 145 7.09 37.70 -5.58
CA SER A 145 8.21 38.41 -4.97
C SER A 145 8.65 37.85 -3.62
N VAL A 146 7.80 37.07 -2.94
CA VAL A 146 8.15 36.44 -1.67
C VAL A 146 9.13 35.31 -1.97
N ALA A 147 10.33 35.41 -1.40
CA ALA A 147 11.43 34.46 -1.57
C ALA A 147 11.66 33.62 -0.32
N THR A 148 11.15 34.04 0.84
CA THR A 148 11.34 33.32 2.10
C THR A 148 10.02 33.17 2.80
N VAL A 149 9.63 31.94 3.09
CA VAL A 149 8.48 31.60 3.93
C VAL A 149 8.98 30.79 5.12
N LYS A 150 8.50 31.13 6.32
CA LYS A 150 8.67 30.30 7.51
C LYS A 150 7.33 30.06 8.17
N THR A 151 7.07 28.86 8.65
CA THR A 151 5.87 28.54 9.43
C THR A 151 6.24 27.81 10.73
N GLY A 152 5.23 27.49 11.53
CA GLY A 152 5.38 27.19 12.94
C GLY A 152 5.15 25.71 13.25
N SER A 153 4.65 25.40 14.44
CA SER A 153 4.43 24.01 14.88
C SER A 153 3.05 23.44 14.51
N GLY A 154 2.40 23.99 13.49
CA GLY A 154 1.11 23.51 13.00
C GLY A 154 1.32 22.50 11.87
N ALA A 155 0.27 21.80 11.47
CA ALA A 155 0.28 21.06 10.19
C ALA A 155 0.06 22.08 9.07
N ASP A 156 1.14 22.60 8.52
CA ASP A 156 1.16 23.74 7.63
C ASP A 156 1.10 23.30 6.16
N LYS A 157 0.48 24.13 5.32
CA LYS A 157 0.46 23.96 3.86
C LYS A 157 1.07 25.19 3.23
N VAL A 158 2.21 25.03 2.56
CA VAL A 158 3.00 26.14 2.04
C VAL A 158 3.29 25.98 0.56
N GLY A 159 2.98 27.01 -0.22
CA GLY A 159 3.42 27.14 -1.60
C GLY A 159 4.65 28.06 -1.72
N LEU A 160 5.58 27.75 -2.64
CA LEU A 160 6.69 28.64 -2.98
C LEU A 160 6.80 28.76 -4.50
N ALA A 161 6.37 29.91 -5.04
CA ALA A 161 6.36 30.22 -6.48
C ALA A 161 7.29 31.38 -6.87
N THR A 162 8.38 31.59 -6.14
CA THR A 162 9.26 32.75 -6.31
C THR A 162 9.88 32.82 -7.71
N SER A 163 9.82 34.01 -8.32
CA SER A 163 10.47 34.27 -9.60
C SER A 163 11.97 34.56 -9.45
N LEU A 164 12.81 33.54 -9.58
CA LEU A 164 14.27 33.68 -9.51
C LEU A 164 14.83 34.42 -10.73
N ASN A 165 15.76 35.34 -10.50
CA ASN A 165 16.37 36.20 -11.53
C ASN A 165 17.79 36.65 -11.11
N THR A 166 18.33 37.70 -11.74
CA THR A 166 19.67 38.22 -11.43
C THR A 166 19.75 38.89 -10.05
N THR A 167 18.62 39.36 -9.52
CA THR A 167 18.47 40.05 -8.24
C THR A 167 18.04 39.09 -7.14
N VAL A 168 17.00 38.28 -7.40
CA VAL A 168 16.50 37.24 -6.48
C VAL A 168 17.14 35.91 -6.85
N LYS A 169 18.21 35.55 -6.14
CA LYS A 169 18.99 34.34 -6.43
C LYS A 169 18.64 33.15 -5.55
N ALA A 170 17.96 33.36 -4.43
CA ALA A 170 17.60 32.31 -3.50
C ALA A 170 16.13 32.39 -3.16
N ALA A 171 15.49 31.23 -3.04
CA ALA A 171 14.19 31.08 -2.39
C ALA A 171 14.29 30.00 -1.31
N SER A 172 13.51 30.12 -0.25
CA SER A 172 13.51 29.17 0.85
C SER A 172 12.15 29.05 1.51
N VAL A 173 11.79 27.82 1.87
CA VAL A 173 10.67 27.51 2.76
C VAL A 173 11.23 26.72 3.95
N SER A 174 10.78 27.05 5.16
CA SER A 174 11.08 26.30 6.37
C SER A 174 9.81 26.17 7.19
N THR A 175 9.33 24.95 7.38
CA THR A 175 8.22 24.67 8.26
C THR A 175 8.76 24.17 9.61
N GLY A 176 7.87 23.97 10.59
CA GLY A 176 8.27 23.71 11.97
C GLY A 176 8.08 22.25 12.34
N ALA A 177 7.18 21.99 13.29
CA ALA A 177 6.80 20.62 13.64
C ALA A 177 5.35 20.40 13.26
N GLY A 178 4.97 19.19 12.87
CA GLY A 178 3.65 18.91 12.31
C GLY A 178 3.80 18.24 10.95
N ASN A 179 2.72 17.62 10.46
CA ASN A 179 2.76 16.99 9.15
C ASN A 179 2.49 18.05 8.09
N ASP A 180 3.54 18.54 7.46
CA ASP A 180 3.49 19.68 6.55
C ASP A 180 3.31 19.25 5.09
N THR A 181 2.71 20.12 4.28
CA THR A 181 2.63 19.96 2.82
C THR A 181 3.29 21.15 2.14
N ILE A 182 4.39 20.90 1.44
CA ILE A 182 5.22 21.92 0.82
C ILE A 182 5.21 21.76 -0.71
N ASN A 183 4.69 22.76 -1.40
CA ASN A 183 4.66 22.82 -2.86
C ASN A 183 5.70 23.81 -3.38
N VAL A 184 6.77 23.30 -4.01
CA VAL A 184 7.88 24.11 -4.49
C VAL A 184 7.88 24.17 -6.02
N GLU A 185 7.45 25.31 -6.55
CA GLU A 185 7.48 25.62 -7.97
C GLU A 185 8.31 26.90 -8.22
N ALA A 186 9.64 26.77 -8.22
CA ALA A 186 10.46 27.91 -8.58
C ALA A 186 10.21 28.32 -10.05
N VAL A 187 9.78 29.56 -10.26
CA VAL A 187 9.62 30.14 -11.58
C VAL A 187 10.97 30.69 -12.02
N VAL A 188 11.57 30.09 -13.04
CA VAL A 188 12.80 30.63 -13.63
C VAL A 188 12.43 31.84 -14.47
N GLY A 189 12.80 33.04 -14.01
CA GLY A 189 12.77 34.25 -14.82
C GLY A 189 13.89 34.23 -15.86
N THR A 190 14.87 35.13 -15.71
CA THR A 190 16.11 35.04 -16.50
C THR A 190 17.11 34.13 -15.77
N PRO A 191 17.54 33.01 -16.35
CA PRO A 191 18.52 32.13 -15.71
C PRO A 191 19.79 32.91 -15.34
N ALA A 192 20.22 32.77 -14.09
CA ALA A 192 21.47 33.35 -13.60
C ALA A 192 22.25 32.29 -12.83
N ALA A 193 23.58 32.32 -12.94
CA ALA A 193 24.44 31.39 -12.19
C ALA A 193 24.26 31.57 -10.67
N GLY A 194 24.22 30.45 -9.96
CA GLY A 194 24.11 30.41 -8.49
C GLY A 194 22.70 30.61 -7.95
N GLN A 195 21.67 30.33 -8.74
CA GLN A 195 20.29 30.29 -8.25
C GLN A 195 20.05 29.05 -7.39
N THR A 196 19.42 29.20 -6.22
CA THR A 196 19.19 28.11 -5.26
C THR A 196 17.78 28.12 -4.67
N VAL A 197 17.27 26.94 -4.35
CA VAL A 197 16.03 26.74 -3.59
C VAL A 197 16.33 25.86 -2.38
N THR A 198 15.92 26.30 -1.20
CA THR A 198 16.10 25.55 0.05
C THR A 198 14.74 25.16 0.63
N VAL A 199 14.63 23.92 1.11
CA VAL A 199 13.46 23.40 1.82
C VAL A 199 13.95 22.76 3.12
N ASP A 200 13.25 23.02 4.21
CA ASP A 200 13.48 22.45 5.54
C ASP A 200 12.11 22.18 6.17
N ALA A 201 11.62 20.94 6.15
CA ALA A 201 10.24 20.64 6.54
C ALA A 201 10.09 20.39 8.06
N GLY A 202 11.13 19.88 8.72
CA GLY A 202 11.26 19.92 10.17
C GLY A 202 10.91 18.59 10.85
N GLU A 203 10.03 18.57 11.84
CA GLU A 203 9.60 17.31 12.50
C GLU A 203 8.17 16.96 12.08
N GLY A 204 7.89 15.74 11.66
CA GLY A 204 6.56 15.31 11.24
C GLY A 204 6.64 14.43 10.00
N ASP A 205 5.51 13.86 9.58
CA ASP A 205 5.47 13.12 8.32
C ASP A 205 5.13 14.11 7.19
N ASP A 206 6.16 14.66 6.54
CA ASP A 206 6.04 15.77 5.60
C ASP A 206 5.88 15.30 4.15
N VAL A 207 5.16 16.10 3.35
CA VAL A 207 5.01 15.90 1.91
C VAL A 207 5.60 17.07 1.15
N ILE A 208 6.67 16.83 0.39
CA ILE A 208 7.38 17.85 -0.37
C ILE A 208 7.22 17.57 -1.87
N GLN A 209 6.53 18.45 -2.58
CA GLN A 209 6.39 18.41 -4.04
C GLN A 209 7.41 19.35 -4.71
N LEU A 210 8.37 18.78 -5.43
CA LEU A 210 9.46 19.51 -6.07
C LEU A 210 9.32 19.52 -7.60
N ALA A 211 9.09 20.69 -8.18
CA ALA A 211 9.21 20.89 -9.62
C ALA A 211 10.63 21.39 -9.99
N LEU A 212 11.55 20.47 -10.28
CA LEU A 212 12.94 20.79 -10.57
C LEU A 212 13.08 21.48 -11.93
N LYS A 213 13.77 22.63 -11.96
CA LYS A 213 14.09 23.37 -13.19
C LYS A 213 15.60 23.37 -13.48
N ALA A 214 15.95 23.45 -14.76
CA ALA A 214 17.34 23.61 -15.19
C ALA A 214 17.94 24.92 -14.66
N GLY A 215 19.21 24.89 -14.27
CA GLY A 215 19.94 26.09 -13.80
C GLY A 215 19.78 26.46 -12.32
N ILE A 216 18.87 25.84 -11.58
CA ILE A 216 18.67 26.04 -10.13
C ILE A 216 19.31 24.89 -9.33
N GLY A 217 20.04 25.17 -8.25
CA GLY A 217 20.44 24.13 -7.28
C GLY A 217 19.40 23.95 -6.17
N TYR A 218 19.01 22.72 -5.87
CA TYR A 218 18.04 22.42 -4.80
C TYR A 218 18.76 21.86 -3.57
N ASN A 219 18.40 22.36 -2.38
CA ASN A 219 18.88 21.88 -1.09
C ASN A 219 17.68 21.59 -0.19
N VAL A 220 17.30 20.33 -0.11
CA VAL A 220 16.07 19.86 0.54
C VAL A 220 16.45 18.97 1.70
N ALA A 221 15.93 19.30 2.89
CA ALA A 221 15.89 18.43 4.04
C ALA A 221 14.40 18.22 4.37
N ALA A 222 13.95 16.97 4.37
CA ALA A 222 12.59 16.67 4.80
C ALA A 222 12.53 16.76 6.33
N GLY A 223 13.27 15.91 7.05
CA GLY A 223 13.54 16.18 8.46
C GLY A 223 13.50 14.94 9.31
N ALA A 224 12.70 14.93 10.37
CA ALA A 224 12.48 13.74 11.18
C ALA A 224 11.01 13.33 11.12
N GLY A 225 10.74 12.05 10.88
CA GLY A 225 9.39 11.54 10.58
C GLY A 225 9.46 10.68 9.32
N ASP A 226 8.33 10.10 8.90
CA ASP A 226 8.29 9.28 7.68
C ASP A 226 7.93 10.18 6.48
N ASP A 227 8.93 10.80 5.87
CA ASP A 227 8.73 11.86 4.89
C ASP A 227 8.50 11.34 3.46
N THR A 228 7.82 12.14 2.63
CA THR A 228 7.66 11.87 1.19
C THR A 228 8.11 13.05 0.34
N VAL A 229 9.13 12.84 -0.49
CA VAL A 229 9.63 13.82 -1.46
C VAL A 229 9.27 13.39 -2.89
N VAL A 230 8.33 14.10 -3.51
CA VAL A 230 7.90 13.87 -4.89
C VAL A 230 8.66 14.78 -5.85
N ILE A 231 9.38 14.20 -6.79
CA ILE A 231 10.25 14.94 -7.72
C ILE A 231 9.71 14.87 -9.15
N ALA A 232 9.35 16.03 -9.67
CA ALA A 232 9.07 16.23 -11.08
C ALA A 232 10.25 16.97 -11.75
N GLY A 233 10.97 16.27 -12.64
CA GLY A 233 12.10 16.82 -13.38
C GLY A 233 13.40 16.00 -13.21
N THR A 234 14.51 16.54 -13.70
CA THR A 234 15.82 15.85 -13.63
C THR A 234 16.62 16.31 -12.42
N VAL A 235 16.96 15.36 -11.55
CA VAL A 235 17.88 15.57 -10.42
C VAL A 235 19.31 15.70 -10.94
N LYS A 236 20.03 16.73 -10.49
CA LYS A 236 21.44 16.99 -10.86
C LYS A 236 22.35 16.60 -9.71
N THR A 237 23.62 16.36 -10.04
CA THR A 237 24.67 16.08 -9.03
C THR A 237 24.98 17.26 -8.10
N THR A 238 24.48 18.46 -8.42
CA THR A 238 24.58 19.65 -7.57
C THR A 238 23.41 19.82 -6.61
N ASP A 239 22.34 19.06 -6.81
CA ASP A 239 21.23 19.06 -5.87
C ASP A 239 21.63 18.27 -4.62
N LYS A 240 20.98 18.55 -3.50
CA LYS A 240 21.11 17.82 -2.24
C LYS A 240 19.70 17.59 -1.74
N ILE A 241 19.26 16.34 -1.71
CA ILE A 241 17.89 15.98 -1.30
C ILE A 241 18.03 14.88 -0.26
N ASP A 242 17.62 15.19 0.95
CA ASP A 242 17.85 14.40 2.15
C ASP A 242 16.50 14.11 2.82
N GLY A 243 16.13 12.82 2.94
CA GLY A 243 14.91 12.41 3.66
C GLY A 243 15.04 12.69 5.15
N GLY A 244 16.19 12.32 5.73
CA GLY A 244 16.53 12.67 7.10
C GLY A 244 16.40 11.47 8.03
N ALA A 245 15.56 11.54 9.05
CA ALA A 245 15.43 10.51 10.07
C ALA A 245 14.02 9.93 10.09
N GLY A 246 13.87 8.69 9.65
CA GLY A 246 12.61 7.97 9.65
C GLY A 246 12.63 6.89 8.59
N THR A 247 11.47 6.57 8.04
CA THR A 247 11.33 5.71 6.85
C THR A 247 10.90 6.59 5.68
N ASP A 248 11.88 7.17 5.00
CA ASP A 248 11.61 8.22 4.02
C ASP A 248 11.38 7.66 2.61
N THR A 249 10.50 8.30 1.86
CA THR A 249 10.16 7.96 0.48
C THR A 249 10.59 9.05 -0.50
N VAL A 250 11.35 8.66 -1.53
CA VAL A 250 11.58 9.50 -2.71
C VAL A 250 10.80 8.97 -3.90
N SER A 251 9.95 9.81 -4.48
CA SER A 251 9.12 9.48 -5.63
C SER A 251 9.62 10.15 -6.90
N LEU A 252 9.93 9.35 -7.91
CA LEU A 252 10.49 9.78 -9.19
C LEU A 252 9.56 9.41 -10.35
N ALA A 253 9.27 10.38 -11.20
CA ALA A 253 8.66 10.11 -12.50
C ALA A 253 9.74 9.65 -13.50
N LEU A 254 9.61 8.43 -14.02
CA LEU A 254 10.42 7.94 -15.13
C LEU A 254 9.71 8.20 -16.47
N ALA A 255 10.49 8.31 -17.54
CA ALA A 255 9.92 8.13 -18.87
C ALA A 255 9.43 6.67 -18.98
N ASP A 256 8.19 6.46 -19.37
CA ASP A 256 7.57 5.13 -19.33
C ASP A 256 7.68 4.41 -20.69
N PRO A 257 8.39 3.26 -20.83
CA PRO A 257 9.30 2.62 -19.87
C PRO A 257 10.75 3.17 -19.94
N LYS A 258 11.51 3.13 -18.83
CA LYS A 258 12.93 3.55 -18.78
C LYS A 258 13.86 2.40 -18.40
N THR A 259 14.94 2.21 -19.17
CA THR A 259 16.09 1.41 -18.74
C THR A 259 17.01 2.27 -17.89
N LEU A 260 17.23 1.87 -16.63
CA LEU A 260 18.12 2.59 -15.73
C LEU A 260 19.58 2.28 -16.05
N VAL A 261 20.41 3.33 -16.10
CA VAL A 261 21.85 3.24 -16.40
C VAL A 261 22.68 3.64 -15.18
N ALA A 262 24.00 3.42 -15.23
CA ALA A 262 24.92 3.71 -14.13
C ALA A 262 24.76 5.14 -13.55
N ASP A 263 24.52 6.13 -14.40
CA ASP A 263 24.31 7.53 -13.97
C ASP A 263 23.06 7.69 -13.08
N ASP A 264 21.99 6.93 -13.33
CA ASP A 264 20.78 6.96 -12.50
C ASP A 264 21.09 6.47 -11.07
N TYR A 265 21.85 5.37 -10.94
CA TYR A 265 22.24 4.85 -9.63
C TYR A 265 23.22 5.76 -8.88
N ILE A 266 24.03 6.56 -9.58
CA ILE A 266 24.85 7.59 -8.93
C ILE A 266 23.94 8.63 -8.27
N VAL A 267 22.88 9.08 -8.96
CA VAL A 267 21.89 10.00 -8.39
C VAL A 267 21.22 9.39 -7.16
N PHE A 268 20.70 8.15 -7.28
CA PHE A 268 20.02 7.47 -6.17
C PHE A 268 20.92 7.30 -4.94
N ASN A 269 22.22 7.07 -5.13
CA ASN A 269 23.11 6.71 -4.03
C ASN A 269 23.93 7.87 -3.46
N LYS A 270 23.99 9.01 -4.17
CA LYS A 270 24.86 10.14 -3.81
C LYS A 270 24.14 11.47 -3.67
N VAL A 271 23.02 11.65 -4.36
CA VAL A 271 22.25 12.90 -4.36
C VAL A 271 21.00 12.76 -3.50
N LEU A 272 20.32 11.62 -3.62
CA LEU A 272 19.18 11.25 -2.78
C LEU A 272 19.73 10.48 -1.58
N THR A 273 19.73 11.09 -0.39
CA THR A 273 20.30 10.49 0.83
C THR A 273 19.23 10.26 1.88
N ASN A 274 19.46 9.26 2.75
CA ASN A 274 18.55 8.90 3.84
C ASN A 274 17.12 8.69 3.32
N PHE A 275 16.98 7.79 2.33
CA PHE A 275 15.70 7.31 1.85
C PHE A 275 15.70 5.79 1.95
N GLU A 276 14.62 5.24 2.48
CA GLU A 276 14.40 3.82 2.64
C GLU A 276 13.55 3.26 1.50
N THR A 277 12.69 4.10 0.91
CA THR A 277 11.79 3.75 -0.19
C THR A 277 12.12 4.54 -1.45
N LEU A 278 12.44 3.83 -2.53
CA LEU A 278 12.47 4.39 -3.88
C LEU A 278 11.15 4.08 -4.58
N GLN A 279 10.32 5.11 -4.81
CA GLN A 279 9.08 4.99 -5.56
C GLN A 279 9.27 5.44 -7.02
N LEU A 280 8.89 4.59 -7.96
CA LEU A 280 8.93 4.86 -9.39
C LEU A 280 7.51 4.87 -9.95
N THR A 281 7.05 6.05 -10.36
CA THR A 281 5.69 6.24 -10.91
C THR A 281 5.58 5.95 -12.41
N GLY A 282 6.71 5.69 -13.08
CA GLY A 282 6.77 5.18 -14.45
C GLY A 282 7.55 3.86 -14.49
N SER A 283 7.23 2.97 -15.44
CA SER A 283 7.77 1.61 -15.42
C SER A 283 9.27 1.55 -15.68
N ALA A 284 9.96 0.67 -14.94
CA ALA A 284 11.37 0.40 -15.16
C ALA A 284 11.53 -0.80 -16.10
N ALA A 285 11.98 -0.56 -17.33
CA ALA A 285 12.24 -1.63 -18.31
C ALA A 285 13.26 -2.67 -17.78
N THR A 286 14.25 -2.21 -17.01
CA THR A 286 15.15 -3.04 -16.20
C THR A 286 15.80 -2.16 -15.12
N MET A 287 15.65 -2.58 -13.87
CA MET A 287 16.37 -2.06 -12.70
C MET A 287 17.27 -3.16 -12.13
N ASP A 288 18.52 -2.84 -11.80
CA ASP A 288 19.45 -3.70 -11.08
C ASP A 288 19.49 -3.27 -9.60
N ALA A 289 18.73 -3.97 -8.76
CA ALA A 289 18.61 -3.65 -7.34
C ALA A 289 19.93 -3.77 -6.57
N SER A 290 20.90 -4.53 -7.10
CA SER A 290 22.23 -4.65 -6.48
C SER A 290 23.08 -3.38 -6.59
N GLN A 291 22.70 -2.46 -7.48
CA GLN A 291 23.35 -1.16 -7.64
C GLN A 291 22.77 -0.08 -6.73
N LEU A 292 21.65 -0.34 -6.05
CA LEU A 292 21.09 0.57 -5.05
C LEU A 292 21.92 0.50 -3.76
N GLY A 293 22.05 1.65 -3.09
CA GLY A 293 22.65 1.74 -1.78
C GLY A 293 21.86 0.96 -0.76
N ALA A 294 22.55 0.45 0.27
CA ALA A 294 21.95 -0.40 1.30
C ALA A 294 20.83 0.27 2.13
N GLY A 295 20.70 1.61 2.05
CA GLY A 295 19.59 2.35 2.68
C GLY A 295 18.23 2.05 2.03
N TYR A 296 18.20 1.79 0.72
CA TYR A 296 16.96 1.43 0.03
C TYR A 296 16.55 0.01 0.40
N THR A 297 15.58 -0.09 1.30
CA THR A 297 14.99 -1.35 1.78
C THR A 297 13.69 -1.69 1.05
N THR A 298 13.03 -0.70 0.47
CA THR A 298 11.79 -0.86 -0.31
C THR A 298 11.94 -0.24 -1.69
N ILE A 299 11.45 -0.93 -2.71
CA ILE A 299 11.33 -0.43 -4.08
C ILE A 299 9.85 -0.52 -4.47
N ASP A 300 9.24 0.64 -4.63
CA ASP A 300 7.83 0.77 -5.02
C ASP A 300 7.74 1.06 -6.52
N LEU A 301 7.06 0.19 -7.26
CA LEU A 301 7.18 0.04 -8.71
C LEU A 301 5.85 0.24 -9.41
N ALA A 302 5.83 1.10 -10.43
CA ALA A 302 4.78 1.09 -11.42
C ALA A 302 4.64 -0.30 -12.10
N THR A 303 3.43 -0.60 -12.56
CA THR A 303 3.13 -1.80 -13.38
C THR A 303 4.11 -1.95 -14.55
N ASP A 304 4.28 -3.18 -15.03
CA ASP A 304 5.18 -3.59 -16.11
C ASP A 304 6.68 -3.40 -15.81
N SER A 305 7.04 -3.20 -14.53
CA SER A 305 8.45 -3.06 -14.14
C SER A 305 9.19 -4.39 -14.13
N LYS A 306 10.50 -4.33 -14.42
CA LYS A 306 11.44 -5.45 -14.26
C LYS A 306 12.58 -5.09 -13.31
N VAL A 307 12.77 -5.92 -12.29
CA VAL A 307 13.86 -5.79 -11.32
C VAL A 307 14.71 -7.05 -11.29
N ILE A 308 16.03 -6.90 -11.36
CA ILE A 308 17.01 -8.00 -11.31
C ILE A 308 17.97 -7.82 -10.15
N ASN A 309 18.64 -8.92 -9.79
CA ASN A 309 19.61 -9.00 -8.69
C ASN A 309 19.06 -8.50 -7.36
N VAL A 310 17.78 -8.78 -7.08
CA VAL A 310 17.12 -8.39 -5.84
C VAL A 310 17.78 -9.11 -4.67
N GLY A 311 18.24 -8.34 -3.69
CA GLY A 311 18.91 -8.83 -2.50
C GLY A 311 17.92 -8.93 -1.33
N ALA A 312 18.01 -7.96 -0.42
CA ALA A 312 17.17 -7.88 0.78
C ALA A 312 15.97 -6.93 0.62
N GLN A 313 15.84 -6.27 -0.53
CA GLN A 313 14.78 -5.29 -0.77
C GLN A 313 13.41 -5.95 -0.80
N THR A 314 12.41 -5.26 -0.26
CA THR A 314 11.00 -5.56 -0.50
C THR A 314 10.55 -4.83 -1.76
N LEU A 315 9.87 -5.53 -2.64
CA LEU A 315 9.26 -4.95 -3.84
C LEU A 315 7.77 -4.70 -3.56
N VAL A 316 7.28 -3.52 -3.91
CA VAL A 316 5.84 -3.21 -3.98
C VAL A 316 5.48 -3.08 -5.44
N ALA A 317 4.50 -3.85 -5.88
CA ALA A 317 4.00 -3.91 -7.24
C ALA A 317 2.55 -3.45 -7.28
N HIS A 318 2.27 -2.58 -8.24
CA HIS A 318 0.95 -2.04 -8.57
C HIS A 318 0.43 -2.64 -9.89
N GLY A 319 0.66 -3.93 -10.12
CA GLY A 319 0.29 -4.62 -11.36
C GLY A 319 1.34 -5.64 -11.82
N ASP A 320 1.57 -5.73 -13.13
CA ASP A 320 2.52 -6.70 -13.68
C ASP A 320 3.96 -6.41 -13.19
N LEU A 321 4.67 -7.42 -12.72
CA LEU A 321 6.05 -7.32 -12.23
C LEU A 321 6.89 -8.51 -12.70
N THR A 322 8.10 -8.26 -13.18
CA THR A 322 9.12 -9.31 -13.33
C THR A 322 10.24 -9.10 -12.32
N ALA A 323 10.53 -10.09 -11.48
CA ALA A 323 11.54 -10.01 -10.44
C ALA A 323 12.51 -11.20 -10.46
N GLU A 324 13.81 -10.93 -10.47
CA GLU A 324 14.88 -11.93 -10.39
C GLU A 324 15.73 -11.70 -9.13
N ALA A 325 15.81 -12.71 -8.27
CA ALA A 325 16.66 -12.67 -7.07
C ALA A 325 18.15 -12.72 -7.45
N ASN A 326 19.00 -12.16 -6.59
CA ASN A 326 20.44 -12.18 -6.78
C ASN A 326 20.99 -13.62 -6.89
N GLY A 327 21.79 -13.86 -7.93
CA GLY A 327 22.44 -15.14 -8.21
C GLY A 327 21.59 -16.15 -8.98
N VAL A 328 20.35 -15.81 -9.36
CA VAL A 328 19.52 -16.66 -10.21
C VAL A 328 20.09 -16.72 -11.63
N VAL A 329 20.03 -17.90 -12.24
CA VAL A 329 20.49 -18.12 -13.61
C VAL A 329 19.46 -18.97 -14.34
N PHE A 330 18.51 -18.33 -15.03
CA PHE A 330 17.47 -18.99 -15.82
C PHE A 330 17.45 -18.61 -17.31
N ASN A 331 17.91 -17.42 -17.68
CA ASN A 331 17.83 -16.88 -19.04
C ASN A 331 19.20 -16.47 -19.59
N THR A 332 20.25 -17.19 -19.24
CA THR A 332 21.57 -17.00 -19.87
C THR A 332 21.70 -17.92 -21.08
N ALA A 333 22.53 -17.54 -22.06
CA ALA A 333 22.88 -18.40 -23.18
C ALA A 333 23.39 -19.78 -22.70
N ASP A 334 23.99 -19.83 -21.51
CA ASP A 334 24.45 -21.05 -20.86
C ASP A 334 23.31 -21.92 -20.33
N VAL A 335 22.18 -21.36 -19.88
CA VAL A 335 20.98 -22.12 -19.49
C VAL A 335 20.31 -22.72 -20.71
N GLU A 336 20.18 -21.96 -21.80
CA GLU A 336 19.63 -22.46 -23.08
C GLU A 336 20.47 -23.61 -23.64
N ALA A 337 21.79 -23.58 -23.44
CA ALA A 337 22.70 -24.63 -23.89
C ALA A 337 22.79 -25.85 -22.95
N SER A 338 22.67 -25.66 -21.63
CA SER A 338 22.85 -26.73 -20.63
C SER A 338 21.56 -27.31 -20.07
N GLY A 339 20.44 -26.57 -20.18
CA GLY A 339 19.18 -26.87 -19.51
C GLY A 339 19.22 -26.73 -17.97
N VAL A 340 20.33 -26.25 -17.39
CA VAL A 340 20.52 -26.20 -15.94
C VAL A 340 20.11 -24.84 -15.39
N LYS A 341 18.97 -24.81 -14.68
CA LYS A 341 18.49 -23.66 -13.91
C LYS A 341 19.19 -23.58 -12.55
N THR A 342 19.70 -22.40 -12.18
CA THR A 342 20.24 -22.14 -10.83
C THR A 342 19.27 -21.28 -10.04
N TYR A 343 18.73 -21.84 -8.96
CA TYR A 343 17.86 -21.14 -8.01
C TYR A 343 18.73 -20.51 -6.92
N ALA A 344 18.49 -19.24 -6.61
CA ALA A 344 19.22 -18.50 -5.57
C ALA A 344 18.35 -17.38 -5.01
N GLY A 345 18.75 -16.87 -3.84
CA GLY A 345 18.12 -15.71 -3.20
C GLY A 345 16.65 -15.89 -2.83
N SER A 346 16.08 -14.84 -2.24
CA SER A 346 14.68 -14.78 -1.85
C SER A 346 14.07 -13.48 -2.35
N LEU A 347 12.81 -13.52 -2.77
CA LEU A 347 12.03 -12.33 -3.12
C LEU A 347 10.98 -12.07 -2.04
N SER A 348 10.84 -10.81 -1.64
CA SER A 348 9.75 -10.29 -0.81
C SER A 348 8.95 -9.32 -1.66
N ILE A 349 7.70 -9.67 -1.98
CA ILE A 349 6.86 -8.93 -2.93
C ILE A 349 5.51 -8.65 -2.28
N THR A 350 5.06 -7.40 -2.33
CA THR A 350 3.67 -7.01 -2.07
C THR A 350 3.01 -6.63 -3.39
N GLU A 351 1.86 -7.22 -3.70
CA GLU A 351 1.00 -6.87 -4.83
C GLU A 351 -0.29 -6.26 -4.30
N ASP A 352 -0.60 -5.04 -4.69
CA ASP A 352 -1.82 -4.32 -4.27
C ASP A 352 -2.75 -3.93 -5.43
N ALA A 353 -2.42 -4.34 -6.65
CA ALA A 353 -3.28 -4.24 -7.82
C ALA A 353 -3.41 -5.59 -8.57
N ALA A 354 -4.37 -5.68 -9.49
CA ALA A 354 -4.50 -6.89 -10.30
C ALA A 354 -3.33 -6.96 -11.30
N GLY A 355 -2.65 -8.10 -11.36
CA GLY A 355 -1.46 -8.26 -12.20
C GLY A 355 -0.79 -9.63 -12.10
N THR A 356 0.26 -9.81 -12.88
CA THR A 356 1.10 -11.01 -12.93
C THR A 356 2.47 -10.72 -12.33
N VAL A 357 2.77 -11.38 -11.21
CA VAL A 357 4.10 -11.39 -10.60
C VAL A 357 4.89 -12.56 -11.17
N THR A 358 5.82 -12.28 -12.09
CA THR A 358 6.77 -13.25 -12.64
C THR A 358 8.04 -13.29 -11.79
N ALA A 359 8.10 -14.22 -10.84
CA ALA A 359 9.18 -14.33 -9.87
C ALA A 359 10.18 -15.44 -10.22
N PHE A 360 11.48 -15.14 -10.10
CA PHE A 360 12.56 -16.10 -10.28
C PHE A 360 13.51 -16.06 -9.09
N ALA A 361 13.52 -17.11 -8.27
CA ALA A 361 14.25 -17.16 -6.99
C ALA A 361 14.34 -18.57 -6.42
N ASN A 362 15.13 -18.80 -5.38
CA ASN A 362 14.99 -20.01 -4.56
C ASN A 362 13.64 -20.00 -3.82
N SER A 363 13.27 -18.86 -3.22
CA SER A 363 12.00 -18.71 -2.51
C SER A 363 11.34 -17.36 -2.78
N VAL A 364 10.01 -17.32 -2.79
CA VAL A 364 9.23 -16.07 -2.83
C VAL A 364 8.26 -15.99 -1.65
N ALA A 365 8.21 -14.81 -1.02
CA ALA A 365 7.15 -14.40 -0.12
C ALA A 365 6.30 -13.36 -0.85
N LEU A 366 5.09 -13.74 -1.27
CA LEU A 366 4.15 -12.87 -1.98
C LEU A 366 3.01 -12.49 -1.04
N SER A 367 2.81 -11.19 -0.80
CA SER A 367 1.65 -10.66 -0.10
C SER A 367 0.70 -10.02 -1.11
N VAL A 368 -0.50 -10.58 -1.27
CA VAL A 368 -1.56 -9.98 -2.12
C VAL A 368 -2.51 -9.21 -1.20
N LYS A 369 -2.58 -7.88 -1.35
CA LYS A 369 -3.34 -7.00 -0.45
C LYS A 369 -4.45 -6.28 -1.19
N ALA A 370 -5.69 -6.66 -0.92
CA ALA A 370 -6.84 -5.88 -1.36
C ALA A 370 -7.00 -4.62 -0.49
N GLY A 371 -7.30 -3.50 -1.13
CA GLY A 371 -7.57 -2.21 -0.47
C GLY A 371 -9.03 -1.82 -0.65
N THR A 372 -9.27 -0.68 -1.28
CA THR A 372 -10.62 -0.25 -1.71
C THR A 372 -11.13 -1.02 -2.94
N ALA A 373 -10.26 -1.78 -3.61
CA ALA A 373 -10.59 -2.67 -4.72
C ALA A 373 -10.14 -4.10 -4.43
N ALA A 374 -10.82 -5.07 -5.05
CA ALA A 374 -10.39 -6.46 -5.06
C ALA A 374 -9.08 -6.60 -5.86
N VAL A 375 -8.23 -7.54 -5.44
CA VAL A 375 -6.93 -7.77 -6.06
C VAL A 375 -6.84 -9.23 -6.49
N ALA A 376 -6.58 -9.45 -7.77
CA ALA A 376 -6.38 -10.76 -8.35
C ALA A 376 -4.97 -10.83 -8.94
N SER A 377 -4.07 -11.50 -8.23
CA SER A 377 -2.68 -11.67 -8.63
C SER A 377 -2.46 -13.03 -9.28
N THR A 378 -1.55 -13.11 -10.24
CA THR A 378 -1.01 -14.38 -10.74
C THR A 378 0.45 -14.50 -10.35
N LEU A 379 0.80 -15.52 -9.55
CA LEU A 379 2.19 -15.89 -9.33
C LEU A 379 2.67 -16.75 -10.50
N ALA A 380 3.38 -16.10 -11.41
CA ALA A 380 4.08 -16.70 -12.52
C ALA A 380 5.59 -16.79 -12.24
N GLY A 381 6.35 -17.38 -13.16
CA GLY A 381 7.79 -17.58 -13.02
C GLY A 381 8.15 -18.96 -12.46
N ASP A 382 9.36 -19.11 -11.94
CA ASP A 382 9.90 -20.39 -11.48
C ASP A 382 10.68 -20.21 -10.16
N VAL A 383 10.22 -20.86 -9.11
CA VAL A 383 10.79 -20.79 -7.75
C VAL A 383 10.77 -22.17 -7.11
N GLN A 384 11.57 -22.44 -6.07
CA GLN A 384 11.52 -23.74 -5.37
C GLN A 384 10.49 -23.77 -4.25
N THR A 385 10.28 -22.65 -3.56
CA THR A 385 9.25 -22.51 -2.52
C THR A 385 8.52 -21.17 -2.66
N ALA A 386 7.22 -21.19 -2.33
CA ALA A 386 6.40 -19.99 -2.30
C ALA A 386 5.58 -19.93 -1.01
N ALA A 387 5.58 -18.78 -0.36
CA ALA A 387 4.67 -18.44 0.73
C ALA A 387 3.80 -17.27 0.26
N VAL A 388 2.49 -17.50 0.13
CA VAL A 388 1.53 -16.47 -0.30
C VAL A 388 0.59 -16.11 0.84
N SER A 389 0.56 -14.84 1.21
CA SER A 389 -0.39 -14.28 2.17
C SER A 389 -1.44 -13.45 1.44
N LEU A 390 -2.70 -13.72 1.69
CA LEU A 390 -3.84 -13.03 1.07
C LEU A 390 -4.56 -12.19 2.12
N VAL A 391 -4.59 -10.88 1.91
CA VAL A 391 -5.18 -9.92 2.86
C VAL A 391 -6.34 -9.21 2.18
N ASN A 392 -7.56 -9.58 2.55
CA ASN A 392 -8.77 -8.88 2.17
C ASN A 392 -8.91 -7.59 2.98
N SER A 393 -9.72 -6.67 2.46
CA SER A 393 -10.14 -5.47 3.17
C SER A 393 -11.65 -5.30 3.06
N VAL A 394 -12.17 -4.20 3.61
CA VAL A 394 -13.54 -3.73 3.40
C VAL A 394 -13.45 -2.49 2.53
N ASP A 395 -14.34 -2.36 1.54
CA ASP A 395 -14.45 -1.10 0.78
C ASP A 395 -15.06 -0.01 1.69
N SER A 396 -14.19 0.70 2.40
CA SER A 396 -14.57 1.83 3.26
C SER A 396 -14.83 3.12 2.48
N ALA A 397 -14.56 3.15 1.16
CA ALA A 397 -14.54 4.37 0.35
C ALA A 397 -15.79 4.53 -0.53
N THR A 398 -16.30 3.47 -1.17
CA THR A 398 -17.41 3.57 -2.14
C THR A 398 -18.62 2.70 -1.84
N ALA A 399 -18.45 1.58 -1.14
CA ALA A 399 -19.52 0.69 -0.73
C ALA A 399 -19.18 -0.04 0.59
N PRO A 400 -19.53 0.51 1.78
CA PRO A 400 -19.27 -0.10 3.09
C PRO A 400 -20.03 -1.42 3.36
N ILE A 401 -20.62 -2.00 2.32
CA ILE A 401 -21.49 -3.18 2.32
C ILE A 401 -20.85 -4.42 1.70
N ALA A 402 -19.60 -4.37 1.22
CA ALA A 402 -18.91 -5.54 0.64
C ALA A 402 -17.44 -5.64 1.06
N ASP A 403 -16.95 -6.87 1.19
CA ASP A 403 -15.52 -7.17 1.36
C ASP A 403 -14.80 -7.06 0.00
N THR A 404 -13.57 -6.55 0.00
CA THR A 404 -12.66 -6.58 -1.15
C THR A 404 -11.73 -7.77 -1.00
N ILE A 405 -11.81 -8.70 -1.96
CA ILE A 405 -11.14 -10.00 -1.84
C ILE A 405 -9.77 -9.95 -2.51
N ALA A 406 -8.75 -10.43 -1.80
CA ALA A 406 -7.46 -10.80 -2.36
C ALA A 406 -7.53 -12.24 -2.88
N SER A 407 -7.07 -12.46 -4.10
CA SER A 407 -7.00 -13.78 -4.72
C SER A 407 -5.68 -13.98 -5.44
N VAL A 408 -5.20 -15.22 -5.46
CA VAL A 408 -4.00 -15.60 -6.20
C VAL A 408 -4.27 -16.78 -7.11
N THR A 409 -3.73 -16.75 -8.33
CA THR A 409 -3.55 -17.93 -9.17
C THR A 409 -2.08 -18.33 -9.18
N VAL A 410 -1.79 -19.61 -8.91
CA VAL A 410 -0.43 -20.18 -8.92
C VAL A 410 -0.36 -21.28 -9.97
N GLY A 411 0.61 -21.16 -10.88
CA GLY A 411 0.83 -22.12 -11.95
C GLY A 411 0.29 -21.66 -13.32
N ALA A 412 0.59 -22.44 -14.35
CA ALA A 412 0.27 -22.07 -15.71
C ALA A 412 -1.23 -22.19 -16.01
N LEU A 413 -1.85 -21.08 -16.44
CA LEU A 413 -3.12 -21.13 -17.18
C LEU A 413 -2.85 -21.82 -18.52
N VAL A 414 -3.10 -23.13 -18.60
CA VAL A 414 -3.16 -23.94 -19.83
C VAL A 414 -2.02 -23.66 -20.84
N GLY A 415 -0.88 -24.35 -20.68
CA GLY A 415 0.19 -24.38 -21.69
C GLY A 415 1.43 -23.50 -21.43
N GLY A 416 1.51 -22.85 -20.26
CA GLY A 416 2.72 -22.15 -19.79
C GLY A 416 3.66 -23.03 -18.94
N THR A 417 4.89 -22.54 -18.70
CA THR A 417 5.93 -23.20 -17.89
C THR A 417 6.09 -22.62 -16.47
N GLY A 418 5.11 -21.86 -15.98
CA GLY A 418 5.20 -21.21 -14.67
C GLY A 418 4.97 -22.23 -13.55
N ILE A 419 5.92 -22.32 -12.61
CA ILE A 419 6.03 -23.19 -11.41
C ILE A 419 6.62 -24.60 -11.54
N ALA A 420 7.21 -24.99 -12.68
CA ALA A 420 7.78 -26.34 -12.85
C ALA A 420 8.81 -26.76 -11.76
N GLY A 421 9.54 -25.80 -11.18
CA GLY A 421 10.50 -26.00 -10.10
C GLY A 421 9.93 -25.99 -8.68
N LEU A 422 8.68 -25.56 -8.49
CA LEU A 422 8.06 -25.35 -7.18
C LEU A 422 7.86 -26.69 -6.48
N THR A 423 8.35 -26.82 -5.25
CA THR A 423 8.26 -28.05 -4.45
C THR A 423 7.27 -27.93 -3.29
N SER A 424 7.14 -26.73 -2.74
CA SER A 424 6.29 -26.42 -1.59
C SER A 424 5.60 -25.07 -1.75
N LEU A 425 4.30 -25.04 -1.47
CA LEU A 425 3.45 -23.86 -1.46
C LEU A 425 2.78 -23.72 -0.09
N THR A 426 2.93 -22.57 0.57
CA THR A 426 2.18 -22.22 1.77
C THR A 426 1.23 -21.08 1.45
N LEU A 427 -0.03 -21.20 1.87
CA LEU A 427 -1.09 -20.23 1.67
C LEU A 427 -1.66 -19.80 3.02
N SER A 428 -1.84 -18.50 3.22
CA SER A 428 -2.41 -17.95 4.45
C SER A 428 -3.29 -16.73 4.22
N GLY A 429 -4.04 -16.36 5.25
CA GLY A 429 -4.83 -15.14 5.27
C GLY A 429 -6.30 -15.40 4.97
N ASN A 430 -7.02 -14.36 4.55
CA ASN A 430 -8.48 -14.39 4.43
C ASN A 430 -9.01 -14.34 2.99
N GLY A 431 -8.14 -14.50 1.99
CA GLY A 431 -8.50 -14.53 0.58
C GLY A 431 -8.74 -15.93 0.02
N SER A 432 -8.61 -16.05 -1.30
CA SER A 432 -8.78 -17.32 -2.04
C SER A 432 -7.57 -17.63 -2.92
N ALA A 433 -7.32 -18.91 -3.18
CA ALA A 433 -6.21 -19.34 -4.03
C ALA A 433 -6.66 -20.37 -5.06
N THR A 434 -6.22 -20.22 -6.30
CA THR A 434 -6.36 -21.23 -7.36
C THR A 434 -4.98 -21.75 -7.73
N VAL A 435 -4.79 -23.06 -7.71
CA VAL A 435 -3.48 -23.69 -7.94
C VAL A 435 -3.63 -24.82 -8.96
N PHE A 436 -2.78 -24.79 -9.98
CA PHE A 436 -2.69 -25.82 -11.00
C PHE A 436 -1.35 -26.55 -10.88
N ASN A 437 -1.39 -27.86 -10.62
CA ASN A 437 -0.22 -28.72 -10.54
C ASN A 437 -0.20 -29.73 -11.69
N GLY A 438 0.67 -29.51 -12.68
CA GLY A 438 0.80 -30.35 -13.85
C GLY A 438 1.44 -31.72 -13.57
N ALA A 439 1.34 -32.62 -14.54
CA ALA A 439 1.79 -34.01 -14.39
C ALA A 439 3.30 -34.19 -14.08
N ASN A 440 4.11 -33.22 -14.49
CA ASN A 440 5.57 -33.24 -14.36
C ASN A 440 6.10 -32.12 -13.46
N ASP A 441 5.21 -31.36 -12.80
CA ASP A 441 5.61 -30.32 -11.87
C ASP A 441 6.15 -30.94 -10.58
N LYS A 442 6.95 -30.19 -9.82
CA LYS A 442 7.60 -30.71 -8.60
C LYS A 442 6.80 -30.46 -7.32
N LEU A 443 5.63 -29.83 -7.41
CA LEU A 443 4.87 -29.39 -6.25
C LEU A 443 4.25 -30.62 -5.59
N VAL A 444 4.73 -30.96 -4.40
CA VAL A 444 4.27 -32.14 -3.64
C VAL A 444 3.81 -31.78 -2.23
N THR A 445 3.94 -30.52 -1.83
CA THR A 445 3.49 -30.03 -0.53
C THR A 445 2.72 -28.72 -0.70
N VAL A 446 1.44 -28.75 -0.33
CA VAL A 446 0.57 -27.58 -0.29
C VAL A 446 0.03 -27.46 1.13
N ASP A 447 0.32 -26.34 1.78
CA ASP A 447 -0.17 -26.04 3.12
C ASP A 447 -1.05 -24.78 3.10
N ALA A 448 -2.37 -24.98 3.01
CA ALA A 448 -3.37 -23.93 3.11
C ALA A 448 -4.06 -23.91 4.48
N SER A 449 -3.46 -24.53 5.52
CA SER A 449 -4.09 -24.64 6.84
C SER A 449 -4.35 -23.30 7.53
N ASN A 450 -3.68 -22.24 7.09
CA ASN A 450 -3.88 -20.87 7.58
C ASN A 450 -4.68 -19.99 6.60
N LEU A 451 -5.25 -20.58 5.54
CA LEU A 451 -6.15 -19.91 4.61
C LEU A 451 -7.61 -20.09 5.08
N GLY A 452 -8.43 -19.06 5.02
CA GLY A 452 -9.85 -19.19 5.32
C GLY A 452 -10.53 -17.86 5.57
N GLY A 453 -11.39 -17.79 6.59
CA GLY A 453 -12.09 -16.56 6.95
C GLY A 453 -13.56 -16.56 6.53
N VAL A 454 -14.26 -15.53 6.97
CA VAL A 454 -15.70 -15.36 6.72
C VAL A 454 -15.94 -13.98 6.14
N TYR A 455 -16.97 -13.85 5.33
CA TYR A 455 -17.42 -12.54 4.88
C TYR A 455 -17.76 -11.69 6.11
N THR A 456 -17.21 -10.49 6.19
CA THR A 456 -17.44 -9.59 7.32
C THR A 456 -18.62 -8.66 7.08
N GLN A 457 -18.93 -8.41 5.81
CA GLN A 457 -19.98 -7.51 5.35
C GLN A 457 -20.91 -8.20 4.32
N GLY A 458 -21.97 -7.49 3.91
CA GLY A 458 -22.87 -7.92 2.85
C GLY A 458 -23.86 -9.03 3.22
N VAL A 459 -24.56 -9.54 2.21
CA VAL A 459 -25.60 -10.58 2.34
C VAL A 459 -25.06 -11.93 2.79
N ASN A 460 -23.76 -12.15 2.62
CA ASN A 460 -23.07 -13.40 2.97
C ASN A 460 -22.33 -13.30 4.31
N LYS A 461 -22.52 -12.23 5.10
CA LYS A 461 -21.83 -12.03 6.37
C LYS A 461 -21.88 -13.28 7.25
N GLY A 462 -20.72 -13.74 7.70
CA GLY A 462 -20.53 -14.93 8.52
C GLY A 462 -20.46 -16.25 7.75
N ALA A 463 -20.70 -16.25 6.43
CA ALA A 463 -20.40 -17.41 5.58
C ALA A 463 -18.90 -17.49 5.31
N ALA A 464 -18.37 -18.71 5.17
CA ALA A 464 -16.98 -18.95 4.84
C ALA A 464 -16.65 -18.39 3.45
N ILE A 465 -15.47 -17.77 3.32
CA ILE A 465 -14.93 -17.32 2.03
C ILE A 465 -14.38 -18.55 1.29
N ALA A 466 -14.33 -18.48 -0.04
CA ALA A 466 -13.61 -19.47 -0.85
C ALA A 466 -12.15 -19.60 -0.38
N GLY A 467 -11.69 -20.82 -0.13
CA GLY A 467 -10.33 -21.12 0.27
C GLY A 467 -9.45 -21.49 -0.91
N LEU A 468 -8.93 -22.72 -0.88
CA LEU A 468 -8.07 -23.33 -1.89
C LEU A 468 -8.90 -24.06 -2.95
N THR A 469 -8.75 -23.65 -4.20
CA THR A 469 -9.06 -24.47 -5.38
C THR A 469 -7.77 -25.10 -5.89
N TYR A 470 -7.64 -26.42 -5.79
CA TYR A 470 -6.44 -27.18 -6.17
C TYR A 470 -6.78 -28.18 -7.27
N THR A 471 -6.13 -28.09 -8.42
CA THR A 471 -6.25 -29.10 -9.49
C THR A 471 -4.89 -29.71 -9.78
N SER A 472 -4.75 -31.01 -9.53
CA SER A 472 -3.51 -31.73 -9.76
C SER A 472 -3.66 -32.88 -10.75
N ALA A 473 -2.73 -32.94 -11.70
CA ALA A 473 -2.45 -34.11 -12.51
C ALA A 473 -1.09 -34.74 -12.15
N ASN A 474 -0.46 -34.29 -11.06
CA ASN A 474 0.90 -34.65 -10.68
C ASN A 474 1.02 -36.15 -10.40
N THR A 475 2.04 -36.76 -10.98
CA THR A 475 2.28 -38.20 -10.83
C THR A 475 3.18 -38.52 -9.64
N ALA A 476 3.61 -37.54 -8.84
CA ALA A 476 4.28 -37.73 -7.56
C ALA A 476 3.25 -37.76 -6.41
N ALA A 477 3.61 -38.33 -5.27
CA ALA A 477 2.74 -38.32 -4.09
C ALA A 477 2.70 -36.93 -3.45
N GLU A 478 1.49 -36.43 -3.20
CA GLU A 478 1.25 -35.08 -2.72
C GLU A 478 0.74 -35.06 -1.26
N THR A 479 1.06 -33.99 -0.53
CA THR A 479 0.43 -33.68 0.76
C THR A 479 -0.24 -32.32 0.68
N ILE A 480 -1.57 -32.31 0.81
CA ILE A 480 -2.43 -31.13 0.76
C ILE A 480 -3.08 -30.93 2.13
N LYS A 481 -2.82 -29.80 2.78
CA LYS A 481 -3.54 -29.38 3.99
C LYS A 481 -4.50 -28.25 3.67
N LEU A 482 -5.73 -28.44 4.12
CA LEU A 482 -6.87 -27.57 3.89
C LEU A 482 -7.09 -26.61 5.06
N GLY A 483 -7.74 -25.50 4.74
CA GLY A 483 -7.96 -24.38 5.63
C GLY A 483 -9.34 -24.39 6.27
N ALA A 484 -9.80 -23.21 6.70
CA ALA A 484 -11.17 -23.00 7.18
C ALA A 484 -12.08 -22.37 6.11
N GLY A 485 -11.54 -22.07 4.93
CA GLY A 485 -12.33 -21.63 3.77
C GLY A 485 -13.08 -22.79 3.14
N GLN A 486 -13.89 -22.50 2.11
CA GLN A 486 -14.48 -23.55 1.28
C GLN A 486 -13.46 -24.01 0.25
N ASP A 487 -12.98 -25.24 0.38
CA ASP A 487 -11.91 -25.78 -0.46
C ASP A 487 -12.47 -26.69 -1.57
N ASN A 488 -11.85 -26.68 -2.76
CA ASN A 488 -12.19 -27.55 -3.88
C ASN A 488 -10.94 -28.23 -4.42
N ILE A 489 -10.84 -29.54 -4.24
CA ILE A 489 -9.65 -30.33 -4.53
C ILE A 489 -9.95 -31.34 -5.61
N THR A 490 -9.17 -31.33 -6.69
CA THR A 490 -9.25 -32.29 -7.79
C THR A 490 -7.92 -33.02 -7.94
N LEU A 491 -7.95 -34.35 -7.76
CA LEU A 491 -6.78 -35.23 -7.86
C LEU A 491 -6.90 -36.16 -9.07
N GLY A 492 -5.97 -36.06 -10.01
CA GLY A 492 -6.04 -36.73 -11.30
C GLY A 492 -5.16 -37.98 -11.46
N ALA A 493 -4.16 -38.16 -10.60
CA ALA A 493 -3.08 -39.12 -10.85
C ALA A 493 -2.54 -39.85 -9.59
N SER A 494 -3.33 -39.88 -8.50
CA SER A 494 -3.00 -40.66 -7.31
C SER A 494 -2.97 -42.15 -7.62
N THR A 495 -1.95 -42.88 -7.16
CA THR A 495 -1.84 -44.33 -7.37
C THR A 495 -1.42 -45.11 -6.14
N TYR A 496 -1.64 -46.43 -6.15
CA TYR A 496 -0.96 -47.35 -5.26
C TYR A 496 0.56 -47.23 -5.47
N GLY A 497 1.28 -46.91 -4.39
CA GLY A 497 2.71 -46.57 -4.40
C GLY A 497 3.02 -45.07 -4.43
N LYS A 498 2.05 -44.22 -4.80
CA LYS A 498 2.15 -42.76 -4.79
C LYS A 498 0.82 -42.13 -4.33
N VAL A 499 0.52 -42.37 -3.06
CA VAL A 499 -0.75 -42.01 -2.44
C VAL A 499 -0.75 -40.53 -2.07
N ASP A 500 -1.71 -39.79 -2.58
CA ASP A 500 -1.93 -38.40 -2.18
C ASP A 500 -2.64 -38.34 -0.83
N VAL A 501 -2.28 -37.33 -0.04
CA VAL A 501 -2.78 -37.13 1.32
C VAL A 501 -3.50 -35.79 1.41
N VAL A 502 -4.79 -35.82 1.69
CA VAL A 502 -5.60 -34.63 2.00
C VAL A 502 -5.84 -34.57 3.51
N THR A 503 -5.59 -33.42 4.13
CA THR A 503 -5.80 -33.20 5.57
C THR A 503 -6.66 -31.98 5.79
N GLY A 504 -7.64 -32.05 6.69
CA GLY A 504 -8.50 -30.92 7.04
C GLY A 504 -9.83 -30.84 6.28
N LEU A 505 -10.19 -31.88 5.51
CA LEU A 505 -11.45 -31.93 4.76
C LEU A 505 -12.66 -31.76 5.69
N ASN A 506 -13.41 -30.68 5.48
CA ASN A 506 -14.59 -30.29 6.23
C ASN A 506 -15.86 -30.52 5.41
N LEU A 507 -16.67 -31.50 5.82
CA LEU A 507 -17.92 -31.84 5.15
C LEU A 507 -19.12 -31.50 6.05
N VAL A 508 -20.01 -30.67 5.54
CA VAL A 508 -21.23 -30.23 6.24
C VAL A 508 -22.44 -30.85 5.56
N ALA A 509 -23.27 -31.54 6.33
CA ALA A 509 -24.51 -32.09 5.78
C ALA A 509 -25.50 -30.97 5.39
N SER A 510 -26.23 -31.17 4.30
CA SER A 510 -27.35 -30.31 3.94
C SER A 510 -28.45 -30.40 4.98
N ALA A 511 -29.23 -29.32 5.12
CA ALA A 511 -30.40 -29.33 5.99
C ALA A 511 -31.52 -30.27 5.51
N ALA A 512 -31.53 -30.63 4.21
CA ALA A 512 -32.57 -31.44 3.59
C ALA A 512 -32.30 -32.95 3.71
N ASP A 513 -31.03 -33.34 3.60
CA ASP A 513 -30.57 -34.72 3.70
C ASP A 513 -29.19 -34.78 4.38
N ALA A 514 -29.12 -35.57 5.47
CA ALA A 514 -27.90 -35.78 6.25
C ALA A 514 -26.80 -36.55 5.50
N LYS A 515 -27.12 -37.10 4.33
CA LYS A 515 -26.21 -37.83 3.45
C LYS A 515 -25.69 -37.02 2.27
N VAL A 516 -26.24 -35.83 2.06
CA VAL A 516 -25.86 -34.94 0.95
C VAL A 516 -25.08 -33.78 1.53
N VAL A 517 -23.97 -33.38 0.89
CA VAL A 517 -23.21 -32.21 1.32
C VAL A 517 -23.97 -30.91 1.06
N ASP A 518 -23.84 -29.95 1.96
CA ASP A 518 -24.14 -28.55 1.68
C ASP A 518 -22.97 -27.97 0.90
N ALA A 519 -23.09 -27.91 -0.43
CA ALA A 519 -22.04 -27.42 -1.33
C ALA A 519 -21.68 -25.93 -1.08
N THR A 520 -22.46 -25.20 -0.29
CA THR A 520 -22.17 -23.81 0.09
C THR A 520 -21.40 -23.67 1.41
N LYS A 521 -21.15 -24.78 2.10
CA LYS A 521 -20.47 -24.82 3.41
C LYS A 521 -19.41 -25.91 3.53
N SER A 522 -19.37 -26.84 2.59
CA SER A 522 -18.50 -28.00 2.60
C SER A 522 -17.36 -27.80 1.64
N ASP A 523 -16.27 -28.51 1.90
CA ASP A 523 -15.24 -28.75 0.92
C ASP A 523 -15.73 -29.77 -0.12
N ILE A 524 -15.17 -29.67 -1.32
CA ILE A 524 -15.38 -30.57 -2.44
C ILE A 524 -14.09 -31.31 -2.72
N LEU A 525 -14.17 -32.64 -2.86
CA LEU A 525 -13.05 -33.49 -3.23
C LEU A 525 -13.46 -34.33 -4.43
N HIS A 526 -12.81 -34.09 -5.56
CA HIS A 526 -12.93 -34.88 -6.77
C HIS A 526 -11.68 -35.74 -6.97
N ILE A 527 -11.88 -37.02 -7.25
CA ILE A 527 -10.81 -37.96 -7.57
C ILE A 527 -11.14 -38.57 -8.93
N ASN A 528 -10.24 -38.38 -9.91
CA ASN A 528 -10.49 -38.81 -11.27
C ASN A 528 -10.67 -40.35 -11.34
N GLY A 529 -11.72 -40.79 -12.04
CA GLY A 529 -12.04 -42.20 -12.19
C GLY A 529 -12.80 -42.85 -11.02
N VAL A 530 -13.01 -42.13 -9.91
CA VAL A 530 -13.72 -42.66 -8.74
C VAL A 530 -15.21 -42.31 -8.78
N ASP A 531 -16.07 -43.32 -8.56
CA ASP A 531 -17.51 -43.21 -8.36
C ASP A 531 -17.98 -43.98 -7.11
N LEU A 532 -18.27 -43.24 -6.04
CA LEU A 532 -18.81 -43.78 -4.78
C LEU A 532 -20.34 -43.77 -4.72
N SER A 533 -21.04 -43.40 -5.80
CA SER A 533 -22.51 -43.31 -5.81
C SER A 533 -23.20 -44.67 -5.92
N THR A 534 -22.45 -45.74 -6.23
CA THR A 534 -23.04 -47.05 -6.48
C THR A 534 -23.38 -47.82 -5.20
N THR A 535 -24.35 -48.73 -5.30
CA THR A 535 -24.80 -49.53 -4.15
C THR A 535 -23.74 -50.55 -3.73
N GLY A 536 -23.01 -50.24 -2.65
CA GLY A 536 -21.99 -51.12 -2.08
C GLY A 536 -20.67 -50.43 -1.77
N ALA A 537 -20.44 -49.24 -2.33
CA ALA A 537 -19.21 -48.46 -2.20
C ALA A 537 -18.79 -48.15 -0.74
N LEU A 538 -19.78 -47.96 0.12
CA LEU A 538 -19.60 -47.56 1.52
C LEU A 538 -19.77 -48.74 2.51
N GLY A 539 -19.91 -49.96 2.00
CA GLY A 539 -20.21 -51.16 2.79
C GLY A 539 -18.99 -51.94 3.28
N PHE A 540 -17.78 -51.56 2.84
CA PHE A 540 -16.55 -52.26 3.20
C PHE A 540 -16.03 -51.82 4.58
N THR A 541 -15.65 -52.80 5.40
CA THR A 541 -14.97 -52.58 6.68
C THR A 541 -13.81 -53.55 6.78
N THR A 542 -12.69 -53.11 7.35
CA THR A 542 -11.52 -53.94 7.55
C THR A 542 -11.16 -54.06 9.03
N THR A 543 -10.68 -55.23 9.44
CA THR A 543 -10.05 -55.46 10.75
C THR A 543 -8.52 -55.50 10.66
N GLN A 544 -7.98 -55.33 9.45
CA GLN A 544 -6.54 -55.32 9.22
C GLN A 544 -5.93 -54.09 9.90
N THR A 545 -4.72 -54.26 10.43
CA THR A 545 -3.92 -53.16 11.00
C THR A 545 -2.84 -52.67 10.06
N ASP A 546 -2.66 -53.36 8.94
CA ASP A 546 -1.69 -53.07 7.88
C ASP A 546 -2.42 -52.55 6.64
N LEU A 547 -1.90 -51.48 6.03
CA LEU A 547 -2.58 -50.80 4.92
C LEU A 547 -2.62 -51.69 3.66
N ASP A 548 -1.53 -52.38 3.34
CA ASP A 548 -1.47 -53.20 2.12
C ASP A 548 -2.44 -54.38 2.22
N LEU A 549 -2.54 -55.00 3.41
CA LEU A 549 -3.54 -56.04 3.65
C LEU A 549 -4.98 -55.49 3.57
N ALA A 550 -5.24 -54.31 4.13
CA ALA A 550 -6.55 -53.68 4.04
C ALA A 550 -6.95 -53.34 2.60
N LEU A 551 -6.03 -52.77 1.81
CA LEU A 551 -6.24 -52.44 0.41
C LEU A 551 -6.49 -53.70 -0.42
N LYS A 552 -5.75 -54.79 -0.17
CA LYS A 552 -5.98 -56.07 -0.83
C LYS A 552 -7.39 -56.62 -0.58
N ASP A 553 -7.85 -56.56 0.67
CA ASP A 553 -9.22 -56.97 1.02
C ASP A 553 -10.26 -56.02 0.40
N ALA A 554 -9.97 -54.73 0.33
CA ALA A 554 -10.82 -53.71 -0.28
C ALA A 554 -10.97 -53.91 -1.79
N ALA A 555 -9.89 -54.20 -2.52
CA ALA A 555 -9.93 -54.49 -3.96
C ALA A 555 -10.73 -55.77 -4.25
N ALA A 556 -10.52 -56.83 -3.48
CA ALA A 556 -11.33 -58.04 -3.61
C ALA A 556 -12.83 -57.74 -3.41
N TYR A 557 -13.16 -56.89 -2.44
CA TYR A 557 -14.54 -56.44 -2.22
C TYR A 557 -15.05 -55.59 -3.40
N ALA A 558 -14.28 -54.58 -3.84
CA ALA A 558 -14.58 -53.68 -4.94
C ALA A 558 -14.96 -54.46 -6.21
N ASN A 559 -14.13 -55.43 -6.60
CA ASN A 559 -14.38 -56.31 -7.75
C ASN A 559 -15.67 -57.12 -7.62
N THR A 560 -15.96 -57.70 -6.44
CA THR A 560 -17.20 -58.48 -6.25
C THR A 560 -18.46 -57.62 -6.30
N LYS A 561 -18.34 -56.33 -5.98
CA LYS A 561 -19.45 -55.36 -5.94
C LYS A 561 -19.49 -54.43 -7.15
N THR A 562 -18.50 -54.54 -8.06
CA THR A 562 -18.33 -53.69 -9.23
C THR A 562 -18.46 -52.20 -8.87
N THR A 563 -17.71 -51.77 -7.87
CA THR A 563 -17.77 -50.41 -7.28
C THR A 563 -16.39 -49.97 -6.81
N ASP A 564 -16.22 -48.67 -6.67
CA ASP A 564 -15.14 -48.08 -5.88
C ASP A 564 -15.47 -48.13 -4.39
N VAL A 565 -14.45 -48.03 -3.54
CA VAL A 565 -14.60 -48.28 -2.11
C VAL A 565 -14.02 -47.13 -1.30
N ALA A 566 -14.77 -46.67 -0.30
CA ALA A 566 -14.25 -45.80 0.75
C ALA A 566 -14.36 -46.48 2.12
N PHE A 567 -13.32 -46.40 2.94
CA PHE A 567 -13.28 -47.08 4.24
C PHE A 567 -12.37 -46.40 5.26
N HIS A 568 -12.55 -46.75 6.53
CA HIS A 568 -11.72 -46.25 7.62
C HIS A 568 -10.68 -47.27 8.05
N MET A 569 -9.46 -46.80 8.32
CA MET A 569 -8.38 -47.60 8.93
C MET A 569 -7.41 -46.70 9.68
N GLY A 570 -6.99 -47.10 10.88
CA GLY A 570 -5.95 -46.40 11.63
C GLY A 570 -6.25 -44.92 11.92
N GLY A 571 -7.53 -44.56 12.08
CA GLY A 571 -7.98 -43.18 12.30
C GLY A 571 -8.07 -42.30 11.04
N ASN A 572 -7.83 -42.86 9.85
CA ASN A 572 -7.91 -42.16 8.56
C ASN A 572 -9.01 -42.75 7.69
N THR A 573 -9.34 -42.05 6.60
CA THR A 573 -10.23 -42.51 5.55
C THR A 573 -9.43 -42.74 4.28
N TYR A 574 -9.75 -43.81 3.56
CA TYR A 574 -9.10 -44.18 2.31
C TYR A 574 -10.16 -44.35 1.23
N VAL A 575 -9.83 -43.91 0.02
CA VAL A 575 -10.62 -44.13 -1.19
C VAL A 575 -9.80 -44.97 -2.14
N LEU A 576 -10.39 -46.04 -2.67
CA LEU A 576 -9.79 -46.98 -3.61
C LEU A 576 -10.68 -47.09 -4.86
N HIS A 577 -10.05 -46.92 -6.02
CA HIS A 577 -10.58 -47.38 -7.30
C HIS A 577 -9.68 -48.51 -7.81
N ASP A 578 -10.26 -49.71 -7.89
CA ASP A 578 -9.60 -50.95 -8.33
C ASP A 578 -9.51 -50.95 -9.86
N ALA A 579 -8.33 -50.60 -10.37
CA ALA A 579 -8.03 -50.45 -11.78
C ALA A 579 -6.92 -51.44 -12.19
N GLY A 580 -6.84 -51.72 -13.50
CA GLY A 580 -5.87 -52.71 -13.99
C GLY A 580 -6.31 -54.14 -13.63
N THR A 581 -5.64 -54.79 -12.68
CA THR A 581 -5.91 -56.19 -12.32
C THR A 581 -7.03 -56.31 -11.28
N LEU A 582 -8.27 -56.39 -11.77
CA LEU A 582 -9.47 -56.46 -10.93
C LEU A 582 -9.38 -57.50 -9.79
N GLY A 583 -9.66 -57.06 -8.57
CA GLY A 583 -9.62 -57.83 -7.33
C GLY A 583 -8.22 -58.01 -6.76
N GLY A 584 -7.23 -57.32 -7.32
CA GLY A 584 -5.84 -57.26 -6.86
C GLY A 584 -5.45 -55.84 -6.47
N ILE A 585 -4.21 -55.68 -6.01
CA ILE A 585 -3.61 -54.35 -5.82
C ILE A 585 -2.34 -54.28 -6.69
N ASP A 586 -2.27 -53.29 -7.57
CA ASP A 586 -1.18 -52.99 -8.48
C ASP A 586 -1.04 -51.47 -8.70
N ALA A 587 -0.03 -51.05 -9.48
CA ALA A 587 0.30 -49.63 -9.63
C ALA A 587 -0.73 -48.80 -10.42
N ALA A 588 -1.72 -49.43 -11.07
CA ALA A 588 -2.79 -48.75 -11.78
C ALA A 588 -3.93 -48.32 -10.85
N ASP A 589 -4.05 -48.92 -9.65
CA ASP A 589 -5.09 -48.58 -8.68
C ASP A 589 -4.94 -47.16 -8.19
N THR A 590 -6.05 -46.44 -8.08
CA THR A 590 -6.08 -45.11 -7.46
C THR A 590 -6.33 -45.25 -5.97
N VAL A 591 -5.44 -44.68 -5.17
CA VAL A 591 -5.55 -44.67 -3.71
C VAL A 591 -5.32 -43.26 -3.20
N VAL A 592 -6.32 -42.70 -2.51
CA VAL A 592 -6.22 -41.40 -1.83
C VAL A 592 -6.41 -41.60 -0.34
N LYS A 593 -5.56 -40.95 0.46
CA LYS A 593 -5.68 -40.90 1.91
C LYS A 593 -6.26 -39.56 2.34
N ILE A 594 -7.30 -39.60 3.16
CA ILE A 594 -7.82 -38.45 3.89
C ILE A 594 -7.43 -38.63 5.37
N SER A 595 -6.63 -37.70 5.89
CA SER A 595 -6.22 -37.70 7.29
C SER A 595 -7.43 -37.40 8.19
N GLY A 596 -7.76 -38.34 9.08
CA GLY A 596 -8.97 -38.29 9.90
C GLY A 596 -10.13 -39.13 9.36
N GLN A 597 -11.14 -39.35 10.21
CA GLN A 597 -12.38 -40.02 9.83
C GLN A 597 -13.39 -38.98 9.35
N VAL A 598 -13.80 -39.07 8.08
CA VAL A 598 -14.86 -38.26 7.50
C VAL A 598 -16.15 -39.08 7.37
N ASN A 599 -17.30 -38.42 7.33
CA ASN A 599 -18.55 -39.13 7.06
C ASN A 599 -18.54 -39.66 5.62
N LEU A 600 -18.65 -40.97 5.44
CA LEU A 600 -18.57 -41.62 4.13
C LEU A 600 -19.75 -41.30 3.20
N ASP A 601 -20.98 -41.11 3.73
CA ASP A 601 -22.12 -40.68 2.91
C ASP A 601 -21.86 -39.27 2.36
N LEU A 602 -21.37 -38.35 3.22
CA LEU A 602 -21.02 -36.98 2.79
C LEU A 602 -19.83 -36.96 1.84
N LEU A 603 -18.83 -37.83 2.05
CA LEU A 603 -17.69 -37.96 1.13
C LEU A 603 -18.17 -38.43 -0.25
N ALA A 604 -19.01 -39.47 -0.32
CA ALA A 604 -19.58 -39.91 -1.58
C ALA A 604 -20.37 -38.79 -2.28
N SER A 605 -21.11 -37.99 -1.51
CA SER A 605 -21.82 -36.82 -2.05
C SER A 605 -20.89 -35.71 -2.52
N SER A 606 -19.72 -35.50 -1.91
CA SER A 606 -18.80 -34.43 -2.33
C SER A 606 -18.04 -34.78 -3.62
N LEU A 607 -17.87 -36.05 -3.95
CA LEU A 607 -17.22 -36.48 -5.19
C LEU A 607 -18.04 -36.20 -6.47
N VAL A 608 -19.36 -36.00 -6.32
CA VAL A 608 -20.32 -35.80 -7.42
C VAL A 608 -20.99 -34.42 -7.44
N ALA A 609 -20.66 -33.55 -6.46
CA ALA A 609 -21.31 -32.27 -6.22
C ALA A 609 -20.78 -31.11 -7.07
#